data_AF-A0A3L8STP3-F1
#
_entry.id   AF-A0A3L8STP3-F1
#
_cell.length_a   1.000
_cell.length_b   1.000
_cell.length_c   1.000
_cell.angle_alpha   90.00
_cell.angle_beta   90.00
_cell.angle_gamma   90.00
#
_symmetry.space_group_name_H-M   'P 1'
#
loop_
_entity.id
_entity.type
_entity.pdbx_description
1 polymer ?
#
loop_
_entity_poly.entity_id
_entity_poly.type
_entity_poly.pdbx_seq_one_letter_code
_entity_poly.pdbx_strand_id
1 'polypeptide(L)'
;MKPLYGAAFLLLLLCAAATAQSCECPHPSVRPLLTELPAPGPPPGPLRWAPCAAKWRHHRSFPFLPLGRGAQRAGAPGPACICEKNKRVSNCRMDNSGQCRCEAIGSGVTVDCSTLTSKCLLMKAEVMGSKSGRREKPKDAFEDTDGLYDPECENSGAFKAKQCNGTTCWCVNTAGVRRTDKHDADLKCNQLVRTMWIIIEMKHAERDAPLNAESLKKFFTDTITSRYQLNGRYITSVLYENPYITIDLKQNSSDKSIGDVDIADVAYYFEKDVKGQSIFHNNAGLNVSIDNEPVKLEKTVVYYVDEIAPEFSMKSLTPGLIAVIVVIVIAIVAAIVVLVLTRRRKGKYVKAEMKEMNEMHRGLNA
;
A
#
# COMPACT_ATOMS: atom_id res chain seq x y z
N MET A 1 -13.65 1.89 -45.55
CA MET A 1 -13.26 1.64 -44.14
C MET A 1 -11.80 2.08 -43.97
N LYS A 2 -11.54 2.96 -43.00
CA LYS A 2 -10.31 3.74 -42.82
C LYS A 2 -9.18 2.91 -42.17
N PRO A 3 -7.90 3.08 -42.55
CA PRO A 3 -6.76 2.68 -41.73
C PRO A 3 -6.01 3.93 -41.24
N LEU A 4 -6.22 4.33 -39.98
CA LEU A 4 -5.57 5.52 -39.39
C LEU A 4 -4.86 5.24 -38.06
N TYR A 5 -4.74 3.97 -37.64
CA TYR A 5 -4.14 3.61 -36.34
C TYR A 5 -2.71 3.04 -36.39
N GLY A 6 -2.17 2.71 -37.57
CA GLY A 6 -0.83 2.10 -37.68
C GLY A 6 0.34 3.09 -37.67
N ALA A 7 0.15 4.33 -38.14
CA ALA A 7 1.22 5.32 -38.29
C ALA A 7 1.50 6.11 -36.99
N ALA A 8 0.50 6.27 -36.12
CA ALA A 8 0.63 7.02 -34.87
C ALA A 8 1.51 6.30 -33.82
N PHE A 9 1.49 4.96 -33.82
CA PHE A 9 2.25 4.16 -32.86
C PHE A 9 3.76 4.12 -33.19
N LEU A 10 4.11 4.25 -34.47
CA LEU A 10 5.50 4.26 -34.93
C LEU A 10 6.17 5.64 -34.74
N LEU A 11 5.41 6.73 -34.76
CA LEU A 11 5.93 8.09 -34.51
C LEU A 11 6.23 8.34 -33.02
N LEU A 12 5.47 7.75 -32.10
CA LEU A 12 5.68 7.89 -30.65
C LEU A 12 6.98 7.22 -30.16
N LEU A 13 7.40 6.14 -30.82
CA LEU A 13 8.66 5.45 -30.50
C LEU A 13 9.91 6.18 -31.01
N LEU A 14 9.80 7.00 -32.05
CA LEU A 14 10.93 7.77 -32.59
C LEU A 14 11.20 9.08 -31.84
N CYS A 15 10.20 9.70 -31.21
CA CYS A 15 10.40 10.91 -30.40
C CYS A 15 11.11 10.65 -29.06
N ALA A 16 11.04 9.44 -28.51
CA ALA A 16 11.67 9.12 -27.22
C ALA A 16 13.20 8.95 -27.30
N ALA A 17 13.78 8.86 -28.51
CA ALA A 17 15.20 8.59 -28.70
C ALA A 17 16.07 9.85 -28.88
N ALA A 18 15.50 11.06 -28.86
CA ALA A 18 16.18 12.28 -29.33
C ALA A 18 16.59 13.30 -28.25
N THR A 19 16.51 13.01 -26.94
CA THR A 19 16.84 14.02 -25.89
C THR A 19 17.82 13.59 -24.81
N ALA A 20 18.67 12.58 -25.07
CA ALA A 20 19.79 12.24 -24.19
C ALA A 20 21.11 12.68 -24.81
N GLN A 21 21.35 13.99 -24.88
CA GLN A 21 22.67 14.55 -25.21
C GLN A 21 23.32 15.09 -23.92
N SER A 22 24.45 14.46 -23.61
CA SER A 22 25.53 14.73 -22.66
C SER A 22 25.68 16.16 -22.12
N CYS A 23 25.83 16.28 -20.80
CA CYS A 23 26.60 17.35 -20.16
C CYS A 23 27.68 16.70 -19.26
N GLU A 24 28.88 16.56 -19.80
CA GLU A 24 30.12 16.38 -19.02
C GLU A 24 30.55 17.74 -18.46
N CYS A 25 30.84 17.79 -17.15
CA CYS A 25 31.54 18.91 -16.53
C CYS A 25 32.92 18.44 -16.03
N PRO A 26 34.00 19.21 -16.28
CA PRO A 26 35.37 18.82 -16.00
C PRO A 26 35.75 19.03 -14.51
N HIS A 27 36.62 18.15 -14.02
CA HIS A 27 37.38 18.33 -12.77
C HIS A 27 38.25 19.60 -12.81
N PRO A 28 38.54 20.18 -11.64
CA PRO A 28 39.90 20.59 -11.35
C PRO A 28 40.44 20.01 -10.03
N SER A 29 41.71 19.60 -10.11
CA SER A 29 42.57 19.22 -9.00
C SER A 29 43.00 20.43 -8.17
N VAL A 30 42.93 20.36 -6.84
CA VAL A 30 43.86 21.06 -5.95
C VAL A 30 44.18 20.18 -4.73
N ARG A 31 45.46 20.13 -4.40
CA ARG A 31 46.14 19.35 -3.35
C ARG A 31 45.94 19.94 -1.94
N PRO A 32 46.36 19.24 -0.86
CA PRO A 32 45.75 19.29 0.45
C PRO A 32 46.36 20.36 1.37
N LEU A 33 45.57 20.85 2.33
CA LEU A 33 46.07 21.58 3.49
C LEU A 33 45.89 20.70 4.73
N LEU A 34 47.04 20.30 5.28
CA LEU A 34 47.19 19.70 6.61
C LEU A 34 46.74 20.70 7.68
N THR A 35 45.85 20.26 8.57
CA THR A 35 45.74 20.80 9.94
C THR A 35 45.40 19.66 10.89
N GLU A 36 46.08 19.68 12.02
CA GLU A 36 46.37 18.57 12.91
C GLU A 36 45.16 18.06 13.71
N LEU A 37 45.13 16.73 13.89
CA LEU A 37 44.35 16.03 14.91
C LEU A 37 45.14 16.02 16.23
N PRO A 38 44.57 16.46 17.37
CA PRO A 38 45.15 16.15 18.67
C PRO A 38 44.82 14.69 19.06
N ALA A 39 45.85 14.00 19.57
CA ALA A 39 45.85 12.59 19.92
C ALA A 39 44.86 12.21 21.05
N PRO A 40 44.38 10.95 21.09
CA PRO A 40 43.54 10.44 22.17
C PRO A 40 44.36 10.22 23.46
N GLY A 41 43.87 10.76 24.58
CA GLY A 41 44.43 10.54 25.91
C GLY A 41 44.18 9.12 26.44
N PRO A 42 45.01 8.64 27.40
CA PRO A 42 44.95 7.27 27.92
C PRO A 42 43.73 7.01 28.82
N PRO A 43 43.28 5.75 28.93
CA PRO A 43 42.08 5.38 29.69
C PRO A 43 42.31 5.43 31.21
N PRO A 44 41.30 5.85 32.00
CA PRO A 44 41.38 5.78 33.45
C PRO A 44 41.19 4.32 33.94
N GLY A 45 42.04 3.92 34.89
CA GLY A 45 42.02 2.62 35.54
C GLY A 45 40.82 2.41 36.49
N PRO A 46 40.65 1.18 37.02
CA PRO A 46 39.44 0.77 37.73
C PRO A 46 39.37 1.34 39.14
N LEU A 47 38.32 2.10 39.43
CA LEU A 47 37.99 2.56 40.77
C LEU A 47 37.36 1.41 41.58
N ARG A 48 38.06 1.05 42.65
CA ARG A 48 37.61 0.12 43.69
C ARG A 48 36.42 0.72 44.45
N TRP A 49 35.41 -0.11 44.67
CA TRP A 49 34.28 0.16 45.54
C TRP A 49 34.69 -0.08 46.99
N ALA A 50 34.67 0.97 47.81
CA ALA A 50 34.73 0.88 49.26
C ALA A 50 33.36 1.29 49.83
N PRO A 51 32.78 0.53 50.77
CA PRO A 51 31.47 0.82 51.32
C PRO A 51 31.55 1.92 52.38
N CYS A 52 30.85 3.03 52.17
CA CYS A 52 30.64 4.04 53.20
C CYS A 52 29.59 3.56 54.21
N ALA A 53 30.07 3.09 55.37
CA ALA A 53 29.27 2.97 56.58
C ALA A 53 29.12 4.36 57.22
N ALA A 54 27.90 4.92 57.21
CA ALA A 54 27.59 6.17 57.90
C ALA A 54 26.99 5.89 59.28
N LYS A 55 27.73 6.34 60.29
CA LYS A 55 27.51 6.24 61.73
C LYS A 55 26.41 7.21 62.16
N TRP A 56 25.41 6.71 62.88
CA TRP A 56 24.35 7.50 63.50
C TRP A 56 24.92 8.51 64.51
N ARG A 57 24.54 9.77 64.38
CA ARG A 57 24.79 10.81 65.39
C ARG A 57 23.49 11.59 65.63
N HIS A 58 22.95 11.44 66.84
CA HIS A 58 21.87 12.26 67.37
C HIS A 58 22.33 13.71 67.52
N HIS A 59 21.54 14.68 67.05
CA HIS A 59 21.23 15.89 67.80
C HIS A 59 20.19 16.79 67.11
N ARG A 60 19.25 17.27 67.95
CA ARG A 60 18.51 18.54 67.92
C ARG A 60 17.38 18.74 66.91
N SER A 61 16.18 18.55 67.47
CA SER A 61 14.97 19.37 67.35
C SER A 61 15.12 20.70 66.61
N PHE A 62 14.40 20.83 65.48
CA PHE A 62 13.99 22.09 64.85
C PHE A 62 12.53 21.98 64.43
N PRO A 63 11.79 23.11 64.37
CA PRO A 63 10.34 23.14 64.46
C PRO A 63 9.64 22.76 63.16
N PHE A 64 8.44 22.20 63.32
CA PHE A 64 7.50 21.87 62.26
C PHE A 64 7.21 23.06 61.34
N LEU A 65 7.54 22.92 60.06
CA LEU A 65 6.95 23.66 58.95
C LEU A 65 6.26 22.63 58.04
N PRO A 66 4.98 22.82 57.69
CA PRO A 66 4.23 21.82 56.95
C PRO A 66 4.72 21.76 55.50
N LEU A 67 5.21 20.59 55.09
CA LEU A 67 5.39 20.21 53.70
C LEU A 67 4.02 20.09 53.03
N GLY A 68 3.54 21.18 52.44
CA GLY A 68 2.49 21.16 51.43
C GLY A 68 3.01 20.54 50.12
N ARG A 69 3.43 19.27 50.14
CA ARG A 69 3.53 18.47 48.92
C ARG A 69 2.13 17.95 48.62
N GLY A 70 1.45 18.60 47.68
CA GLY A 70 0.31 18.03 47.00
C GLY A 70 0.77 16.76 46.28
N ALA A 71 0.70 15.62 46.96
CA ALA A 71 0.60 14.34 46.29
C ALA A 71 -0.71 14.39 45.52
N GLN A 72 -0.63 14.69 44.22
CA GLN A 72 -1.73 14.42 43.32
C GLN A 72 -2.03 12.94 43.48
N ARG A 73 -3.14 12.62 44.17
CA ARG A 73 -3.73 11.30 44.14
C ARG A 73 -3.90 10.98 42.66
N ALA A 74 -3.09 10.06 42.12
CA ALA A 74 -3.46 9.37 40.91
C ALA A 74 -4.87 8.83 41.16
N GLY A 75 -5.86 9.35 40.41
CA GLY A 75 -7.24 8.93 40.56
C GLY A 75 -7.30 7.41 40.48
N ALA A 76 -8.22 6.80 41.24
CA ALA A 76 -8.44 5.37 41.16
C ALA A 76 -8.67 4.98 39.69
N PRO A 77 -8.01 3.93 39.17
CA PRO A 77 -8.22 3.50 37.79
C PRO A 77 -9.70 3.17 37.60
N GLY A 78 -10.30 3.67 36.52
CA GLY A 78 -11.71 3.44 36.21
C GLY A 78 -12.04 1.95 36.03
N PRO A 79 -13.34 1.58 36.03
CA PRO A 79 -13.75 0.18 35.88
C PRO A 79 -13.27 -0.39 34.54
N ALA A 80 -13.07 -1.71 34.50
CA ALA A 80 -12.76 -2.42 33.26
C ALA A 80 -13.94 -2.32 32.27
N CYS A 81 -13.64 -2.28 30.98
CA CYS A 81 -14.62 -2.21 29.91
C CYS A 81 -14.21 -3.09 28.71
N ILE A 82 -15.17 -3.37 27.83
CA ILE A 82 -14.98 -4.16 26.61
C ILE A 82 -14.95 -3.23 25.40
N CYS A 83 -13.98 -3.44 24.51
CA CYS A 83 -13.83 -2.68 23.27
C CYS A 83 -14.58 -3.38 22.12
N GLU A 84 -15.87 -3.09 21.97
CA GLU A 84 -16.74 -3.77 21.00
C GLU A 84 -16.22 -3.72 19.55
N LYS A 85 -15.60 -2.60 19.18
CA LYS A 85 -15.10 -2.34 17.82
C LYS A 85 -13.68 -2.82 17.57
N ASN A 86 -12.99 -3.34 18.59
CA ASN A 86 -11.61 -3.80 18.42
C ASN A 86 -11.24 -4.85 19.47
N LYS A 87 -11.10 -6.10 19.04
CA LYS A 87 -10.66 -7.21 19.89
C LYS A 87 -9.14 -7.28 20.11
N ARG A 88 -8.34 -6.47 19.40
CA ARG A 88 -6.87 -6.47 19.42
C ARG A 88 -6.31 -5.39 20.35
N VAL A 89 -6.87 -5.30 21.55
CA VAL A 89 -6.52 -4.31 22.56
C VAL A 89 -6.27 -4.96 23.92
N SER A 90 -5.55 -4.27 24.79
CA SER A 90 -5.30 -4.65 26.17
C SER A 90 -5.59 -3.48 27.11
N ASN A 91 -5.56 -3.71 28.42
CA ASN A 91 -5.62 -2.67 29.45
C ASN A 91 -6.83 -1.71 29.34
N CYS A 92 -7.98 -2.23 28.91
CA CYS A 92 -9.22 -1.45 28.75
C CYS A 92 -9.77 -0.93 30.09
N ARG A 93 -10.01 0.38 30.15
CA ARG A 93 -10.55 1.10 31.32
C ARG A 93 -11.50 2.20 30.87
N MET A 94 -12.55 2.43 31.64
CA MET A 94 -13.42 3.59 31.47
C MET A 94 -12.69 4.85 31.95
N ASP A 95 -12.75 5.91 31.16
CA ASP A 95 -12.27 7.23 31.57
C ASP A 95 -13.34 8.00 32.37
N ASN A 96 -12.96 9.21 32.83
CA ASN A 96 -13.85 10.07 33.62
C ASN A 96 -15.08 10.57 32.83
N SER A 97 -15.05 10.52 31.50
CA SER A 97 -16.17 10.86 30.62
C SER A 97 -17.08 9.66 30.29
N GLY A 98 -16.80 8.48 30.85
CA GLY A 98 -17.54 7.26 30.55
C GLY A 98 -17.20 6.66 29.19
N GLN A 99 -16.05 7.01 28.61
CA GLN A 99 -15.55 6.44 27.37
C GLN A 99 -14.58 5.30 27.66
N CYS A 100 -14.75 4.16 26.98
CA CYS A 100 -13.84 3.03 27.12
C CYS A 100 -12.56 3.30 26.31
N ARG A 101 -11.42 3.36 27.01
CA ARG A 101 -10.09 3.52 26.42
C ARG A 101 -9.25 2.29 26.68
N CYS A 102 -8.55 1.83 25.65
CA CYS A 102 -7.69 0.66 25.73
C CYS A 102 -6.32 0.96 25.11
N GLU A 103 -5.36 0.07 25.30
CA GLU A 103 -4.06 0.12 24.62
C GLU A 103 -4.08 -0.81 23.40
N ALA A 104 -3.74 -0.29 22.23
CA ALA A 104 -3.60 -1.11 21.02
C ALA A 104 -2.38 -2.03 21.14
N ILE A 105 -2.61 -3.34 20.99
CA ILE A 105 -1.57 -4.36 21.10
C ILE A 105 -0.43 -4.03 20.13
N GLY A 106 0.78 -3.99 20.68
CA GLY A 106 2.01 -3.81 19.92
C GLY A 106 2.47 -2.38 19.70
N SER A 107 1.57 -1.42 19.70
CA SER A 107 1.94 0.01 19.71
C SER A 107 1.98 0.60 21.13
N GLY A 108 1.13 0.09 22.03
CA GLY A 108 0.86 0.72 23.33
C GLY A 108 0.08 2.03 23.25
N VAL A 109 -0.31 2.47 22.05
CA VAL A 109 -1.08 3.70 21.83
C VAL A 109 -2.49 3.53 22.39
N THR A 110 -2.97 4.54 23.12
CA THR A 110 -4.34 4.56 23.63
C THR A 110 -5.33 4.74 22.50
N VAL A 111 -6.32 3.85 22.41
CA VAL A 111 -7.41 3.87 21.43
C VAL A 111 -8.76 4.10 22.11
N ASP A 112 -9.62 4.82 21.40
CA ASP A 112 -11.00 5.08 21.78
C ASP A 112 -11.92 4.01 21.18
N CYS A 113 -12.58 3.22 22.03
CA CYS A 113 -13.47 2.13 21.61
C CYS A 113 -14.82 2.60 21.09
N SER A 114 -15.13 3.90 21.18
CA SER A 114 -16.34 4.48 20.61
C SER A 114 -16.22 4.72 19.10
N THR A 115 -15.04 4.62 18.50
CA THR A 115 -14.79 4.76 17.06
C THR A 115 -14.08 3.53 16.48
N LEU A 116 -13.99 3.42 15.16
CA LEU A 116 -13.15 2.38 14.54
C LEU A 116 -11.67 2.67 14.84
N THR A 117 -10.91 1.63 15.19
CA THR A 117 -9.46 1.77 15.36
C THR A 117 -8.78 1.88 14.01
N SER A 118 -7.76 2.72 13.90
CA SER A 118 -7.08 2.93 12.61
C SER A 118 -6.42 1.66 12.07
N LYS A 119 -6.40 1.55 10.73
CA LYS A 119 -5.80 0.43 10.00
C LYS A 119 -4.35 0.17 10.41
N CYS A 120 -3.54 1.21 10.61
CA CYS A 120 -2.12 1.05 10.99
C CYS A 120 -1.96 0.31 12.32
N LEU A 121 -2.71 0.73 13.36
CA LEU A 121 -2.64 0.10 14.67
C LEU A 121 -3.15 -1.34 14.63
N LEU A 122 -4.21 -1.61 13.86
CA LEU A 122 -4.74 -2.96 13.68
C LEU A 122 -3.80 -3.89 12.91
N MET A 123 -3.13 -3.38 11.89
CA MET A 123 -2.09 -4.11 11.14
C MET A 123 -0.89 -4.43 12.04
N LYS A 124 -0.41 -3.47 12.83
CA LYS A 124 0.67 -3.71 13.81
C LYS A 124 0.30 -4.81 14.81
N ALA A 125 -0.91 -4.76 15.37
CA ALA A 125 -1.39 -5.78 16.30
C ALA A 125 -1.47 -7.18 15.63
N GLU A 126 -1.87 -7.25 14.36
CA GLU A 126 -1.94 -8.51 13.60
C GLU A 126 -0.58 -9.19 13.45
N VAL A 127 0.42 -8.39 13.07
CA VAL A 127 1.74 -8.92 12.77
C VAL A 127 2.47 -9.33 14.05
N MET A 128 2.22 -8.67 15.18
CA MET A 128 2.78 -9.08 16.46
C MET A 128 2.24 -10.42 16.96
N GLY A 129 0.96 -10.71 16.75
CA GLY A 129 0.40 -12.04 17.03
C GLY A 129 1.01 -13.16 16.17
N SER A 130 1.58 -12.81 15.00
CA SER A 130 2.14 -13.75 14.03
C SER A 130 3.63 -14.07 14.22
N LYS A 131 4.32 -13.43 15.19
CA LYS A 131 5.77 -13.59 15.43
C LYS A 131 6.11 -14.69 16.46
N SER A 132 5.14 -15.18 17.24
CA SER A 132 5.38 -16.26 18.21
C SER A 132 5.69 -17.58 17.49
N GLY A 133 6.94 -18.06 17.58
CA GLY A 133 7.37 -19.37 17.07
C GLY A 133 7.94 -19.41 15.65
N ARG A 134 8.18 -18.27 14.99
CA ARG A 134 8.75 -18.24 13.61
C ARG A 134 10.27 -18.34 13.62
N ARG A 135 10.84 -19.29 12.87
CA ARG A 135 12.28 -19.43 12.62
C ARG A 135 12.82 -18.22 11.84
N GLU A 136 14.04 -17.78 12.14
CA GLU A 136 14.73 -16.76 11.33
C GLU A 136 14.73 -17.17 9.85
N LYS A 137 14.31 -16.26 8.98
CA LYS A 137 14.34 -16.49 7.53
C LYS A 137 15.77 -16.30 6.99
N PRO A 138 16.20 -17.10 6.01
CA PRO A 138 17.48 -16.89 5.32
C PRO A 138 17.60 -15.50 4.69
N LYS A 139 18.83 -14.98 4.58
CA LYS A 139 19.12 -13.62 4.08
C LYS A 139 18.65 -13.35 2.63
N ASP A 140 18.49 -14.40 1.83
CA ASP A 140 18.07 -14.32 0.42
C ASP A 140 16.59 -14.69 0.20
N ALA A 141 15.80 -14.84 1.27
CA ALA A 141 14.39 -15.16 1.16
C ALA A 141 13.59 -13.97 0.64
N PHE A 142 13.03 -14.09 -0.57
CA PHE A 142 12.12 -13.10 -1.13
C PHE A 142 10.73 -13.25 -0.49
N GLU A 143 10.32 -12.29 0.34
CA GLU A 143 8.96 -12.21 0.90
C GLU A 143 8.14 -11.18 0.11
N ASP A 144 7.14 -11.66 -0.64
CA ASP A 144 6.11 -10.80 -1.22
C ASP A 144 5.22 -10.27 -0.07
N THR A 145 5.65 -9.15 0.52
CA THR A 145 5.06 -8.54 1.71
C THR A 145 4.11 -7.40 1.35
N ASP A 146 3.58 -7.39 0.12
CA ASP A 146 2.92 -6.20 -0.43
C ASP A 146 1.50 -5.98 0.13
N GLY A 147 1.01 -6.87 1.01
CA GLY A 147 -0.29 -6.76 1.69
C GLY A 147 -0.24 -6.59 3.22
N LEU A 148 0.56 -7.37 3.94
CA LEU A 148 0.63 -7.34 5.41
C LEU A 148 2.10 -7.29 5.88
N TYR A 149 2.48 -6.17 6.50
CA TYR A 149 3.80 -5.90 7.07
C TYR A 149 3.65 -5.27 8.46
N ASP A 150 4.72 -5.21 9.26
CA ASP A 150 4.74 -4.51 10.55
C ASP A 150 4.91 -3.00 10.29
N PRO A 151 3.84 -2.18 10.40
CA PRO A 151 3.91 -0.79 9.98
C PRO A 151 4.42 0.11 11.10
N GLU A 152 5.11 1.18 10.76
CA GLU A 152 5.31 2.30 11.66
C GLU A 152 4.10 3.24 11.66
N CYS A 153 3.52 3.43 12.83
CA CYS A 153 2.37 4.29 13.05
C CYS A 153 2.76 5.54 13.84
N GLU A 154 2.08 6.65 13.59
CA GLU A 154 2.06 7.80 14.47
C GLU A 154 1.17 7.54 15.71
N ASN A 155 1.27 8.41 16.72
CA ASN A 155 0.42 8.34 17.92
C ASN A 155 -1.07 8.59 17.61
N SER A 156 -1.36 9.27 16.51
CA SER A 156 -2.72 9.42 15.96
C SER A 156 -3.29 8.11 15.39
N GLY A 157 -2.44 7.10 15.21
CA GLY A 157 -2.76 5.86 14.51
C GLY A 157 -2.65 5.95 12.98
N ALA A 158 -2.21 7.09 12.42
CA ALA A 158 -1.91 7.21 11.00
C ALA A 158 -0.62 6.45 10.63
N PHE A 159 -0.48 6.06 9.37
CA PHE A 159 0.78 5.52 8.87
C PHE A 159 1.82 6.64 8.79
N LYS A 160 3.07 6.34 9.19
CA LYS A 160 4.19 7.19 8.76
C LYS A 160 4.35 7.02 7.24
N ALA A 161 4.61 8.13 6.53
CA ALA A 161 4.73 8.13 5.08
C ALA A 161 5.84 7.19 4.57
N LYS A 162 6.91 7.04 5.34
CA LYS A 162 8.01 6.11 5.10
C LYS A 162 7.85 4.87 5.97
N GLN A 163 7.97 3.70 5.34
CA GLN A 163 7.96 2.40 5.99
C GLN A 163 9.26 1.68 5.67
N CYS A 164 9.82 0.95 6.63
CA CYS A 164 11.09 0.25 6.47
C CYS A 164 11.03 -1.16 7.07
N ASN A 165 11.72 -2.09 6.43
CA ASN A 165 12.01 -3.42 6.94
C ASN A 165 13.52 -3.69 6.77
N GLY A 166 14.27 -3.60 7.88
CA GLY A 166 15.73 -3.61 7.84
C GLY A 166 16.27 -2.37 7.11
N THR A 167 17.10 -2.58 6.09
CA THR A 167 17.67 -1.52 5.25
C THR A 167 16.74 -1.07 4.11
N THR A 168 15.66 -1.82 3.87
CA THR A 168 14.77 -1.63 2.74
C THR A 168 13.56 -0.79 3.13
N CYS A 169 13.37 0.35 2.50
CA CYS A 169 12.30 1.31 2.76
C CYS A 169 11.43 1.59 1.53
N TRP A 170 10.19 2.00 1.74
CA TRP A 170 9.24 2.41 0.70
C TRP A 170 8.29 3.49 1.23
N CYS A 171 7.66 4.25 0.33
CA CYS A 171 6.61 5.20 0.72
C CYS A 171 5.22 4.56 0.64
N VAL A 172 4.34 4.95 1.56
CA VAL A 172 2.94 4.47 1.64
C VAL A 172 1.95 5.62 1.64
N ASN A 173 0.71 5.33 1.25
CA ASN A 173 -0.43 6.26 1.34
C ASN A 173 -1.13 6.20 2.71
N THR A 174 -2.17 7.00 2.89
CA THR A 174 -2.98 6.99 4.12
C THR A 174 -3.63 5.64 4.41
N ALA A 175 -3.80 4.78 3.39
CA ALA A 175 -4.28 3.41 3.55
C ALA A 175 -3.16 2.38 3.82
N GLY A 176 -1.91 2.83 3.98
CA GLY A 176 -0.75 1.96 4.25
C GLY A 176 -0.27 1.14 3.05
N VAL A 177 -0.73 1.46 1.84
CA VAL A 177 -0.37 0.75 0.61
C VAL A 177 0.85 1.41 -0.02
N ARG A 178 1.80 0.58 -0.47
CA ARG A 178 3.05 1.00 -1.10
C ARG A 178 2.76 1.78 -2.39
N ARG A 179 3.41 2.93 -2.55
CA ARG A 179 3.33 3.77 -3.76
C ARG A 179 4.66 3.97 -4.48
N THR A 180 5.75 3.43 -3.95
CA THR A 180 7.09 3.56 -4.56
C THR A 180 7.77 2.20 -4.65
N ASP A 181 8.81 2.12 -5.46
CA ASP A 181 9.75 1.01 -5.34
C ASP A 181 10.41 0.98 -3.96
N LYS A 182 10.90 -0.22 -3.61
CA LYS A 182 11.70 -0.44 -2.42
C LYS A 182 13.12 0.09 -2.70
N HIS A 183 13.62 0.92 -1.79
CA HIS A 183 14.93 1.58 -1.85
C HIS A 183 15.64 1.47 -0.50
N ASP A 184 16.87 1.97 -0.42
CA ASP A 184 17.63 2.01 0.82
C ASP A 184 17.08 3.05 1.82
N ALA A 185 17.69 3.11 3.00
CA ALA A 185 17.31 4.00 4.09
C ALA A 185 17.34 5.50 3.73
N ASP A 186 17.97 5.91 2.63
CA ASP A 186 18.00 7.30 2.18
C ASP A 186 16.73 7.75 1.44
N LEU A 187 15.78 6.84 1.19
CA LEU A 187 14.49 7.19 0.59
C LEU A 187 13.75 8.26 1.40
N LYS A 188 13.32 9.33 0.72
CA LYS A 188 12.57 10.43 1.32
C LYS A 188 11.10 10.35 0.93
N CYS A 189 10.23 10.24 1.92
CA CYS A 189 8.78 10.29 1.76
C CYS A 189 8.27 11.58 2.42
N ASN A 190 8.31 12.69 1.68
CA ASN A 190 8.07 14.03 2.25
C ASN A 190 6.63 14.27 2.71
N GLN A 191 5.68 13.52 2.14
CA GLN A 191 4.26 13.66 2.45
C GLN A 191 3.55 12.31 2.47
N LEU A 192 2.57 12.19 3.37
CA LEU A 192 1.63 11.09 3.40
C LEU A 192 0.50 11.41 2.42
N VAL A 193 0.53 10.80 1.24
CA VAL A 193 -0.48 11.04 0.19
C VAL A 193 -1.80 10.39 0.58
N ARG A 194 -2.88 11.16 0.43
CA ARG A 194 -4.24 10.74 0.71
C ARG A 194 -4.76 9.76 -0.34
N THR A 195 -5.33 8.67 0.13
CA THR A 195 -6.17 7.76 -0.66
C THR A 195 -7.58 8.32 -0.73
N MET A 196 -7.97 8.87 -1.88
CA MET A 196 -9.25 9.55 -2.06
C MET A 196 -10.40 8.60 -2.42
N TRP A 197 -10.09 7.46 -3.04
CA TRP A 197 -11.08 6.54 -3.58
C TRP A 197 -10.62 5.10 -3.37
N ILE A 198 -11.49 4.29 -2.78
CA ILE A 198 -11.30 2.86 -2.58
C ILE A 198 -12.40 2.12 -3.33
N ILE A 199 -12.00 1.14 -4.13
CA ILE A 199 -12.90 0.28 -4.90
C ILE A 199 -12.82 -1.11 -4.29
N ILE A 200 -13.92 -1.59 -3.74
CA ILE A 200 -14.01 -2.94 -3.19
C ILE A 200 -14.77 -3.79 -4.20
N GLU A 201 -14.07 -4.73 -4.82
CA GLU A 201 -14.63 -5.67 -5.79
C GLU A 201 -14.74 -7.05 -5.14
N MET A 202 -15.93 -7.62 -5.14
CA MET A 202 -16.21 -8.95 -4.65
C MET A 202 -16.80 -9.81 -5.75
N LYS A 203 -16.38 -11.07 -5.79
CA LYS A 203 -16.97 -12.10 -6.65
C LYS A 203 -17.72 -13.09 -5.76
N HIS A 204 -19.01 -13.29 -6.03
CA HIS A 204 -19.76 -14.37 -5.40
C HIS A 204 -19.64 -15.69 -6.19
N ALA A 205 -19.93 -16.81 -5.53
CA ALA A 205 -20.00 -18.13 -6.18
C ALA A 205 -21.06 -18.16 -7.28
N GLU A 206 -20.92 -19.04 -8.26
CA GLU A 206 -21.93 -19.20 -9.32
C GLU A 206 -23.32 -19.50 -8.75
N ARG A 207 -24.35 -18.95 -9.39
CA ARG A 207 -25.76 -19.07 -9.00
C ARG A 207 -26.63 -19.23 -10.24
N ASP A 208 -27.75 -19.94 -10.09
CA ASP A 208 -28.71 -20.14 -11.18
C ASP A 208 -29.49 -18.85 -11.52
N ALA A 209 -29.69 -17.97 -10.53
CA ALA A 209 -30.37 -16.69 -10.69
C ALA A 209 -29.48 -15.53 -10.20
N PRO A 210 -29.46 -14.39 -10.92
CA PRO A 210 -28.75 -13.19 -10.49
C PRO A 210 -29.39 -12.59 -9.23
N LEU A 211 -28.57 -11.90 -8.43
CA LEU A 211 -29.04 -11.20 -7.23
C LEU A 211 -29.86 -9.95 -7.59
N ASN A 212 -30.81 -9.58 -6.73
CA ASN A 212 -31.52 -8.31 -6.86
C ASN A 212 -30.57 -7.14 -6.56
N ALA A 213 -30.31 -6.30 -7.56
CA ALA A 213 -29.37 -5.19 -7.46
C ALA A 213 -29.81 -4.10 -6.44
N GLU A 214 -31.12 -3.88 -6.26
CA GLU A 214 -31.64 -2.88 -5.33
C GLU A 214 -31.53 -3.36 -3.88
N SER A 215 -31.94 -4.61 -3.60
CA SER A 215 -31.76 -5.25 -2.29
C SER A 215 -30.29 -5.33 -1.90
N LEU A 216 -29.42 -5.64 -2.88
CA LEU A 216 -27.97 -5.69 -2.69
C LEU A 216 -27.40 -4.32 -2.36
N LYS A 217 -27.75 -3.29 -3.13
CA LYS A 217 -27.33 -1.91 -2.87
C LYS A 217 -27.76 -1.46 -1.48
N LYS A 218 -29.00 -1.74 -1.09
CA LYS A 218 -29.52 -1.44 0.23
C LYS A 218 -28.73 -2.16 1.32
N PHE A 219 -28.53 -3.48 1.20
CA PHE A 219 -27.79 -4.27 2.17
C PHE A 219 -26.39 -3.70 2.44
N PHE A 220 -25.61 -3.42 1.40
CA PHE A 220 -24.25 -2.89 1.58
C PHE A 220 -24.24 -1.46 2.10
N THR A 221 -25.16 -0.60 1.64
CA THR A 221 -25.28 0.77 2.15
C THR A 221 -25.63 0.78 3.64
N ASP A 222 -26.62 -0.01 4.05
CA ASP A 222 -27.06 -0.13 5.44
C ASP A 222 -25.94 -0.75 6.31
N THR A 223 -25.26 -1.78 5.81
CA THR A 223 -24.13 -2.39 6.52
C THR A 223 -22.99 -1.39 6.70
N ILE A 224 -22.63 -0.63 5.66
CA ILE A 224 -21.50 0.30 5.72
C ILE A 224 -21.77 1.47 6.66
N THR A 225 -22.99 2.00 6.62
CA THR A 225 -23.41 3.12 7.48
C THR A 225 -23.60 2.69 8.93
N SER A 226 -24.22 1.54 9.19
CA SER A 226 -24.53 1.11 10.56
C SER A 226 -23.35 0.45 11.26
N ARG A 227 -22.72 -0.54 10.63
CA ARG A 227 -21.68 -1.38 11.25
C ARG A 227 -20.32 -0.70 11.26
N TYR A 228 -19.92 -0.09 10.14
CA TYR A 228 -18.62 0.58 10.00
C TYR A 228 -18.70 2.10 10.19
N GLN A 229 -19.89 2.64 10.47
CA GLN A 229 -20.12 4.04 10.86
C GLN A 229 -19.64 5.06 9.83
N LEU A 230 -19.50 4.63 8.58
CA LEU A 230 -19.14 5.53 7.50
C LEU A 230 -20.37 6.34 7.11
N ASN A 231 -20.21 7.66 7.05
CA ASN A 231 -21.29 8.51 6.56
C ASN A 231 -21.65 8.10 5.11
N GLY A 232 -22.95 7.91 4.85
CA GLY A 232 -23.45 7.46 3.54
C GLY A 232 -23.04 8.36 2.37
N ARG A 233 -22.71 9.64 2.62
CA ARG A 233 -22.18 10.56 1.60
C ARG A 233 -20.89 10.08 0.94
N TYR A 234 -20.11 9.24 1.62
CA TYR A 234 -18.87 8.69 1.11
C TYR A 234 -19.06 7.39 0.31
N ILE A 235 -20.27 6.83 0.30
CA ILE A 235 -20.63 5.65 -0.48
C ILE A 235 -21.17 6.14 -1.83
N THR A 236 -20.31 6.21 -2.83
CA THR A 236 -20.66 6.83 -4.12
C THR A 236 -21.38 5.88 -5.05
N SER A 237 -21.07 4.59 -4.99
CA SER A 237 -21.73 3.57 -5.81
C SER A 237 -21.72 2.22 -5.10
N VAL A 238 -22.77 1.42 -5.34
CA VAL A 238 -22.79 -0.02 -5.13
C VAL A 238 -23.39 -0.60 -6.41
N LEU A 239 -22.55 -1.25 -7.21
CA LEU A 239 -22.89 -1.79 -8.51
C LEU A 239 -22.86 -3.31 -8.48
N TYR A 240 -23.77 -3.93 -9.22
CA TYR A 240 -23.84 -5.37 -9.38
C TYR A 240 -23.84 -5.73 -10.86
N GLU A 241 -22.79 -6.44 -11.27
CA GLU A 241 -22.61 -6.99 -12.61
C GLU A 241 -22.25 -8.46 -12.46
N ASN A 242 -23.26 -9.34 -12.48
CA ASN A 242 -23.11 -10.76 -12.17
C ASN A 242 -21.85 -11.39 -12.79
N PRO A 243 -20.95 -12.03 -12.01
CA PRO A 243 -21.02 -12.34 -10.57
C PRO A 243 -20.30 -11.34 -9.63
N TYR A 244 -20.01 -10.14 -10.12
CA TYR A 244 -19.22 -9.12 -9.43
C TYR A 244 -20.08 -8.07 -8.72
N ILE A 245 -19.63 -7.68 -7.53
CA ILE A 245 -20.19 -6.62 -6.72
C ILE A 245 -19.08 -5.59 -6.49
N THR A 246 -19.33 -4.34 -6.87
CA THR A 246 -18.35 -3.25 -6.77
C THR A 246 -18.89 -2.15 -5.87
N ILE A 247 -18.11 -1.76 -4.86
CA ILE A 247 -18.45 -0.68 -3.92
C ILE A 247 -17.41 0.42 -4.04
N ASP A 248 -17.85 1.63 -4.35
CA ASP A 248 -16.98 2.81 -4.46
C ASP A 248 -17.11 3.71 -3.23
N LEU A 249 -16.04 3.79 -2.45
CA LEU A 249 -15.92 4.70 -1.31
C LEU A 249 -15.04 5.89 -1.69
N LYS A 250 -15.54 7.12 -1.63
CA LYS A 250 -14.78 8.34 -1.93
C LYS A 250 -14.80 9.30 -0.75
N GLN A 251 -13.63 9.78 -0.34
CA GLN A 251 -13.47 10.73 0.76
C GLN A 251 -12.19 11.55 0.54
N ASN A 252 -12.35 12.77 0.04
CA ASN A 252 -11.23 13.70 -0.14
C ASN A 252 -10.74 14.23 1.21
N SER A 253 -9.52 14.77 1.21
CA SER A 253 -8.95 15.48 2.37
C SER A 253 -9.83 16.63 2.86
N SER A 254 -10.43 17.40 1.96
CA SER A 254 -11.31 18.55 2.28
C SER A 254 -12.69 18.17 2.80
N ASP A 255 -13.17 16.96 2.50
CA ASP A 255 -14.55 16.54 2.81
C ASP A 255 -14.65 15.88 4.19
N LYS A 256 -13.53 15.38 4.73
CA LYS A 256 -13.47 14.66 6.01
C LYS A 256 -13.70 15.60 7.19
N SER A 257 -14.87 15.46 7.82
CA SER A 257 -15.20 16.20 9.04
C SER A 257 -14.47 15.64 10.26
N ILE A 258 -14.28 16.46 11.29
CA ILE A 258 -13.77 16.01 12.58
C ILE A 258 -14.71 14.95 13.15
N GLY A 259 -14.19 13.76 13.42
CA GLY A 259 -14.96 12.61 13.93
C GLY A 259 -15.46 11.64 12.85
N ASP A 260 -15.32 11.97 11.56
CA ASP A 260 -15.63 11.02 10.49
C ASP A 260 -14.60 9.88 10.45
N VAL A 261 -15.11 8.67 10.27
CA VAL A 261 -14.31 7.47 10.04
C VAL A 261 -13.61 7.56 8.67
N ASP A 262 -12.36 7.07 8.59
CA ASP A 262 -11.64 7.02 7.33
C ASP A 262 -12.10 5.85 6.45
N ILE A 263 -12.26 6.09 5.15
CA ILE A 263 -12.61 5.02 4.19
C ILE A 263 -11.58 3.89 4.18
N ALA A 264 -10.32 4.16 4.50
CA ALA A 264 -9.27 3.14 4.60
C ALA A 264 -9.48 2.19 5.78
N ASP A 265 -9.98 2.72 6.91
CA ASP A 265 -10.31 1.91 8.09
C ASP A 265 -11.53 1.04 7.79
N VAL A 266 -12.57 1.63 7.19
CA VAL A 266 -13.80 0.92 6.79
C VAL A 266 -13.47 -0.23 5.83
N ALA A 267 -12.68 0.04 4.79
CA ALA A 267 -12.30 -0.97 3.82
C ALA A 267 -11.52 -2.12 4.48
N TYR A 268 -10.65 -1.81 5.45
CA TYR A 268 -9.89 -2.83 6.18
C TYR A 268 -10.78 -3.68 7.09
N TYR A 269 -11.69 -3.06 7.85
CA TYR A 269 -12.67 -3.77 8.67
C TYR A 269 -13.57 -4.66 7.80
N PHE A 270 -14.07 -4.12 6.71
CA PHE A 270 -14.90 -4.84 5.74
C PHE A 270 -14.17 -6.05 5.18
N GLU A 271 -12.94 -5.85 4.69
CA GLU A 271 -12.11 -6.93 4.14
C GLU A 271 -11.88 -8.06 5.16
N LYS A 272 -11.61 -7.70 6.43
CA LYS A 272 -11.45 -8.68 7.50
C LYS A 272 -12.74 -9.42 7.81
N ASP A 273 -13.87 -8.71 7.83
CA ASP A 273 -15.17 -9.30 8.11
C ASP A 273 -15.60 -10.31 7.02
N VAL A 274 -15.45 -9.97 5.74
CA VAL A 274 -15.80 -10.89 4.63
C VAL A 274 -14.85 -12.09 4.53
N LYS A 275 -13.63 -11.98 5.07
CA LYS A 275 -12.66 -13.08 5.19
C LYS A 275 -12.85 -13.92 6.48
N GLY A 276 -13.88 -13.66 7.29
CA GLY A 276 -14.13 -14.37 8.55
C GLY A 276 -13.11 -14.05 9.66
N GLN A 277 -12.36 -12.95 9.52
CA GLN A 277 -11.32 -12.51 10.46
C GLN A 277 -11.76 -11.24 11.22
N SER A 278 -13.03 -11.17 11.61
CA SER A 278 -13.63 -9.96 12.18
C SER A 278 -12.81 -9.32 13.28
N ILE A 279 -12.68 -7.99 13.25
CA ILE A 279 -11.98 -7.22 14.27
C ILE A 279 -12.89 -6.90 15.47
N PHE A 280 -14.21 -6.93 15.26
CA PHE A 280 -15.19 -6.71 16.32
C PHE A 280 -15.11 -7.79 17.40
N HIS A 281 -15.37 -7.41 18.65
CA HIS A 281 -15.39 -8.33 19.77
C HIS A 281 -16.54 -9.35 19.62
N ASN A 282 -16.27 -10.63 19.90
CA ASN A 282 -17.22 -11.75 19.83
C ASN A 282 -18.08 -11.82 18.55
N ASN A 283 -17.54 -11.33 17.42
CA ASN A 283 -18.26 -11.32 16.14
C ASN A 283 -17.59 -12.28 15.15
N ALA A 284 -18.40 -13.11 14.47
CA ALA A 284 -17.93 -14.13 13.54
C ALA A 284 -17.60 -13.59 12.12
N GLY A 285 -17.86 -12.31 11.85
CA GLY A 285 -17.67 -11.69 10.53
C GLY A 285 -18.99 -11.19 9.95
N LEU A 286 -18.93 -10.78 8.68
CA LEU A 286 -20.11 -10.30 7.96
C LEU A 286 -20.79 -11.47 7.23
N ASN A 287 -22.01 -11.80 7.62
CA ASN A 287 -22.85 -12.70 6.85
C ASN A 287 -23.59 -11.91 5.76
N VAL A 288 -23.26 -12.17 4.49
CA VAL A 288 -23.90 -11.50 3.36
C VAL A 288 -25.15 -12.28 2.97
N SER A 289 -26.31 -11.65 3.13
CA SER A 289 -27.61 -12.23 2.78
C SER A 289 -28.43 -11.20 2.01
N ILE A 290 -28.83 -11.55 0.78
CA ILE A 290 -29.63 -10.69 -0.09
C ILE A 290 -30.99 -11.36 -0.26
N ASP A 291 -32.07 -10.65 0.08
CA ASP A 291 -33.44 -11.19 0.07
C ASP A 291 -33.61 -12.49 0.87
N ASN A 292 -32.91 -12.59 2.01
CA ASN A 292 -32.80 -13.78 2.88
C ASN A 292 -32.05 -14.97 2.27
N GLU A 293 -31.45 -14.81 1.10
CA GLU A 293 -30.58 -15.82 0.51
C GLU A 293 -29.11 -15.55 0.87
N PRO A 294 -28.40 -16.52 1.48
CA PRO A 294 -26.99 -16.38 1.77
C PRO A 294 -26.17 -16.30 0.49
N VAL A 295 -25.22 -15.38 0.46
CA VAL A 295 -24.31 -15.15 -0.67
C VAL A 295 -22.90 -15.53 -0.23
N LYS A 296 -22.38 -16.59 -0.85
CA LYS A 296 -20.99 -17.02 -0.65
C LYS A 296 -20.05 -16.17 -1.50
N LEU A 297 -19.17 -15.42 -0.86
CA LEU A 297 -18.10 -14.67 -1.52
C LEU A 297 -16.87 -15.57 -1.73
N GLU A 298 -16.37 -15.63 -2.96
CA GLU A 298 -15.19 -16.44 -3.32
C GLU A 298 -13.90 -15.62 -3.33
N LYS A 299 -13.99 -14.37 -3.80
CA LYS A 299 -12.84 -13.49 -3.96
C LYS A 299 -13.24 -12.07 -3.60
N THR A 300 -12.37 -11.40 -2.85
CA THR A 300 -12.48 -9.97 -2.55
C THR A 300 -11.15 -9.32 -2.86
N VAL A 301 -11.19 -8.25 -3.65
CA VAL A 301 -10.05 -7.42 -4.03
C VAL A 301 -10.36 -5.98 -3.67
N VAL A 302 -9.38 -5.28 -3.10
CA VAL A 302 -9.50 -3.86 -2.74
C VAL A 302 -8.48 -3.08 -3.55
N TYR A 303 -8.96 -2.12 -4.35
CA TYR A 303 -8.12 -1.20 -5.10
C TYR A 303 -8.11 0.16 -4.41
N TYR A 304 -6.97 0.84 -4.47
CA TYR A 304 -6.73 2.12 -3.81
C TYR A 304 -6.31 3.14 -4.85
N VAL A 305 -6.96 4.30 -4.85
CA VAL A 305 -6.69 5.42 -5.74
C VAL A 305 -6.31 6.64 -4.90
N ASP A 306 -5.12 7.16 -5.16
CA ASP A 306 -4.50 8.24 -4.41
C ASP A 306 -4.66 9.60 -5.12
N GLU A 307 -4.57 10.69 -4.35
CA GLU A 307 -4.54 12.08 -4.88
C GLU A 307 -3.35 12.34 -5.80
N ILE A 308 -2.24 11.65 -5.56
CA ILE A 308 -1.01 11.75 -6.35
C ILE A 308 -0.67 10.35 -6.86
N ALA A 309 -0.39 10.24 -8.16
CA ALA A 309 -0.03 8.99 -8.80
C ALA A 309 1.20 8.33 -8.13
N PRO A 310 1.25 6.98 -8.05
CA PRO A 310 2.39 6.29 -7.49
C PRO A 310 3.64 6.39 -8.38
N GLU A 311 4.81 6.30 -7.77
CA GLU A 311 6.12 6.39 -8.40
C GLU A 311 6.79 5.02 -8.45
N PHE A 312 6.39 4.18 -9.39
CA PHE A 312 7.07 2.91 -9.65
C PHE A 312 8.00 3.06 -10.85
N SER A 313 9.27 2.67 -10.70
CA SER A 313 10.16 2.51 -11.83
C SER A 313 9.65 1.34 -12.68
N MET A 314 9.58 1.51 -14.00
CA MET A 314 9.12 0.50 -14.96
C MET A 314 10.06 -0.72 -15.08
N LYS A 315 10.67 -1.18 -13.98
CA LYS A 315 11.54 -2.38 -13.92
C LYS A 315 10.80 -3.68 -14.27
N SER A 316 9.48 -3.63 -14.45
CA SER A 316 8.66 -4.75 -14.91
C SER A 316 9.03 -5.25 -16.31
N LEU A 317 9.67 -4.42 -17.14
CA LEU A 317 10.31 -4.88 -18.37
C LEU A 317 11.77 -5.21 -18.07
N THR A 318 12.03 -6.45 -17.64
CA THR A 318 13.41 -6.93 -17.55
C THR A 318 14.10 -6.74 -18.90
N PRO A 319 15.39 -6.35 -18.94
CA PRO A 319 16.12 -6.15 -20.19
C PRO A 319 16.02 -7.35 -21.15
N GLY A 320 15.90 -8.56 -20.59
CA GLY A 320 15.67 -9.80 -21.35
C GLY A 320 14.35 -9.80 -22.13
N LEU A 321 13.25 -9.34 -21.53
CA LEU A 321 11.96 -9.28 -22.22
C LEU A 321 11.99 -8.25 -23.35
N ILE A 322 12.61 -7.09 -23.13
CA ILE A 322 12.78 -6.06 -24.16
C ILE A 322 13.62 -6.59 -25.32
N ALA A 323 14.74 -7.28 -25.03
CA ALA A 323 15.58 -7.88 -26.06
C ALA A 323 14.82 -8.90 -26.92
N VAL A 324 14.00 -9.76 -26.29
CA VAL A 324 13.17 -10.74 -27.00
C VAL A 324 12.14 -10.04 -27.90
N ILE A 325 11.45 -9.01 -27.39
CA ILE A 325 10.47 -8.24 -28.17
C ILE A 325 11.14 -7.59 -29.39
N VAL A 326 12.31 -6.98 -29.21
CA VAL A 326 13.07 -6.32 -30.30
C VAL A 326 13.44 -7.34 -31.39
N VAL A 327 13.94 -8.52 -31.03
CA VAL A 327 14.30 -9.57 -31.99
C VAL A 327 13.08 -10.04 -32.78
N ILE A 328 11.93 -10.24 -32.13
CA ILE A 328 10.68 -10.65 -32.78
C ILE A 328 10.24 -9.59 -33.80
N VAL A 329 10.26 -8.31 -33.41
CA VAL A 329 9.89 -7.20 -34.30
C VAL A 329 10.81 -7.13 -35.51
N ILE A 330 12.12 -7.27 -35.34
CA ILE A 330 13.09 -7.28 -36.44
C ILE A 330 12.83 -8.45 -37.41
N ALA A 331 12.56 -9.65 -36.88
CA ALA A 331 12.25 -10.83 -37.70
C ALA A 331 10.98 -10.63 -38.54
N ILE A 332 9.93 -10.05 -37.94
CA ILE A 332 8.68 -9.75 -38.65
C ILE A 332 8.91 -8.72 -39.77
N VAL A 333 9.66 -7.64 -39.49
CA VAL A 333 9.99 -6.62 -40.48
C VAL A 333 10.80 -7.22 -41.64
N ALA A 334 11.82 -8.04 -41.34
CA ALA A 334 12.61 -8.72 -42.36
C ALA A 334 11.76 -9.65 -43.23
N ALA A 335 10.85 -10.42 -42.63
CA ALA A 335 9.92 -11.28 -43.36
C ALA A 335 9.00 -10.48 -44.29
N ILE A 336 8.44 -9.35 -43.82
CA ILE A 336 7.61 -8.46 -44.64
C ILE A 336 8.41 -7.89 -45.81
N VAL A 337 9.66 -7.45 -45.59
CA VAL A 337 10.54 -6.92 -46.65
C VAL A 337 10.82 -7.99 -47.70
N VAL A 338 11.15 -9.22 -47.29
CA VAL A 338 11.36 -10.35 -48.21
C VAL A 338 10.08 -10.65 -49.00
N LEU A 339 8.92 -10.64 -48.35
CA LEU A 339 7.63 -10.91 -48.99
C LEU A 339 7.29 -9.82 -50.03
N VAL A 340 7.55 -8.54 -49.73
CA VAL A 340 7.37 -7.43 -50.66
C VAL A 340 8.34 -7.53 -51.85
N LEU A 341 9.62 -7.82 -51.59
CA LEU A 341 10.64 -7.94 -52.65
C LEU A 341 10.38 -9.15 -53.56
N THR A 342 9.99 -10.30 -53.01
CA THR A 342 9.65 -11.49 -53.80
C THR A 342 8.39 -11.28 -54.64
N ARG A 343 7.36 -10.61 -54.09
CA ARG A 343 6.17 -10.20 -54.87
C ARG A 343 6.53 -9.21 -55.99
N ARG A 344 7.39 -8.22 -55.73
CA ARG A 344 7.86 -7.28 -56.77
C ARG A 344 8.67 -7.98 -57.87
N ARG A 345 9.49 -8.98 -57.55
CA ARG A 345 10.22 -9.76 -58.56
C ARG A 345 9.28 -10.65 -59.38
N LYS A 346 8.36 -11.38 -58.76
CA LYS A 346 7.36 -12.20 -59.49
C LYS A 346 6.51 -11.37 -60.46
N GLY A 347 6.11 -10.15 -60.07
CA GLY A 347 5.40 -9.23 -60.97
C GLY A 347 6.22 -8.76 -62.19
N LYS A 348 7.56 -8.75 -62.11
CA LYS A 348 8.43 -8.41 -63.25
C LYS A 348 8.63 -9.60 -64.20
N TYR A 349 8.75 -10.83 -63.69
CA TYR A 349 8.86 -12.04 -64.51
C TYR A 349 7.57 -12.35 -65.28
N VAL A 350 6.40 -12.26 -64.61
CA VAL A 350 5.09 -12.47 -65.27
C VAL A 350 4.85 -11.46 -66.40
N LYS A 351 5.36 -10.23 -66.26
CA LYS A 351 5.23 -9.19 -67.30
C LYS A 351 6.19 -9.40 -68.48
N ALA A 352 7.32 -10.08 -68.29
CA ALA A 352 8.23 -10.46 -69.37
C ALA A 352 7.68 -11.64 -70.18
N GLU A 353 7.17 -12.69 -69.51
CA GLU A 353 6.56 -13.85 -70.18
C GLU A 353 5.28 -13.48 -70.96
N MET A 354 4.42 -12.60 -70.44
CA MET A 354 3.25 -12.11 -71.20
C MET A 354 3.64 -11.29 -72.44
N LYS A 355 4.79 -10.60 -72.41
CA LYS A 355 5.27 -9.82 -73.55
C LYS A 355 5.82 -10.73 -74.65
N GLU A 356 6.61 -11.75 -74.29
CA GLU A 356 7.12 -12.73 -75.26
C GLU A 356 5.99 -13.60 -75.85
N MET A 357 4.99 -14.02 -75.06
CA MET A 357 3.84 -14.78 -75.58
C MET A 357 2.97 -13.98 -76.57
N ASN A 358 2.85 -12.66 -76.37
CA ASN A 358 2.12 -11.78 -77.29
C ASN A 358 2.89 -11.53 -78.59
N GLU A 359 4.22 -11.49 -78.55
CA GLU A 359 5.06 -11.34 -79.74
C GLU A 359 5.06 -12.63 -80.59
N MET A 360 5.03 -13.82 -79.97
CA MET A 360 4.84 -15.09 -80.70
C MET A 360 3.47 -15.20 -81.40
N HIS A 361 2.37 -14.82 -80.74
CA HIS A 361 1.03 -14.82 -81.37
C HIS A 361 0.92 -13.87 -82.55
N ARG A 362 1.76 -12.82 -82.58
CA ARG A 362 1.79 -11.84 -83.66
C ARG A 362 2.61 -12.31 -84.86
N GLY A 363 3.61 -13.16 -84.64
CA GLY A 363 4.39 -13.81 -85.70
C GLY A 363 3.71 -15.04 -86.32
N LEU A 364 2.73 -15.65 -85.63
CA LEU A 364 1.96 -16.79 -86.15
C LEU A 364 0.75 -16.38 -87.02
N ASN A 365 0.37 -15.11 -86.99
CA ASN A 365 -0.79 -14.54 -87.70
C ASN A 365 -0.40 -13.50 -88.79
N ALA A 366 0.88 -13.47 -89.17
CA ALA A 366 1.42 -12.72 -90.31
C ALA A 366 2.00 -13.74 -91.30
#